data_AF-A0A961B3D6-F1
#
_entry.id   AF-A0A961B3D6-F1
#
_cell.length_a   1.000
_cell.length_b   1.000
_cell.length_c   1.000
_cell.angle_alpha   90.00
_cell.angle_beta   90.00
_cell.angle_gamma   90.00
#
_symmetry.space_group_name_H-M   'P 1'
#
loop_
_entity.id
_entity.type
_entity.pdbx_description
1 polymer ?
#
loop_
_entity_poly.entity_id
_entity_poly.type
_entity_poly.pdbx_seq_one_letter_code
_entity_poly.pdbx_strand_id
1 'polypeptide(L)'
;MGCSSSDSEPRGPIPARKTLLATGAILLGAWLVLVTVLTSPASRALGRTISEWVARAETGEVLDAAVTIESVEKLPETLVGRAAELAWRSPDRLRLSAEIEGEPVIATRVGDEVWIHLPGKRFAVVGDNETPRFTGDPASVEPVALPEFRLPLSAAKLRWLPLLLRVETGADEKLRILPSRLGKWLAGLPDFGAVFEPLEKGGARVSVFAPDGKSARLRFDRFAFSKAGEGDDDFALEAGAGETVERVALSHLKRCAEVLAAQLGAKTPALPPGNGKREIVAAAGGGRLELRDGVRVLFLSGTPEEMGRQQGELLRDEVRSVVDRMLYGIGVGSSFSKGRWFFGEIEEAQKRIEPFVSESHLREMDALADAAGLHRQEARLANFFPELFHCSGFALLGGATGDGRLYHGRILDYIRGAGLEDNAVVIVNRPDEGNAWVNVSYAGFTGSVTAMNEKHLAIGEMGGRGEGNWDGKPMAQLVREVMERCETLEEAVELMRRGPRTCEYYYVISD
;
A
#
# COMPACT_ATOMS: atom_id res chain seq x y z
N MET A 1 -33.00 35.73 18.03
CA MET A 1 -31.75 36.24 18.62
C MET A 1 -30.65 35.93 17.62
N GLY A 2 -29.89 36.94 17.21
CA GLY A 2 -29.02 36.88 16.03
C GLY A 2 -27.85 35.92 16.19
N CYS A 3 -27.66 35.04 15.22
CA CYS A 3 -26.40 34.33 15.01
C CYS A 3 -25.41 35.32 14.38
N SER A 4 -24.43 35.73 15.16
CA SER A 4 -23.22 36.37 14.66
C SER A 4 -22.46 35.37 13.79
N SER A 5 -22.23 35.76 12.54
CA SER A 5 -21.26 35.16 11.64
C SER A 5 -19.86 35.36 12.24
N SER A 6 -19.29 34.30 12.82
CA SER A 6 -17.87 34.21 13.11
C SER A 6 -17.21 33.35 12.04
N ASP A 7 -16.45 34.02 11.19
CA ASP A 7 -15.25 33.58 10.47
C ASP A 7 -15.19 32.12 10.00
N SER A 8 -15.46 31.98 8.71
CA SER A 8 -15.04 30.84 7.89
C SER A 8 -13.51 30.79 7.78
N GLU A 9 -12.88 29.97 8.61
CA GLU A 9 -11.53 29.47 8.38
C GLU A 9 -11.53 28.23 7.46
N PRO A 10 -10.43 27.98 6.73
CA PRO A 10 -10.47 27.33 5.43
C PRO A 10 -10.79 25.84 5.55
N ARG A 11 -11.64 25.37 4.64
CA ARG A 11 -11.81 23.95 4.34
C ARG A 11 -10.42 23.32 4.18
N GLY A 12 -10.03 22.46 5.12
CA GLY A 12 -8.77 21.73 5.04
C GLY A 12 -8.66 20.97 3.72
N PRO A 13 -7.44 20.77 3.19
CA PRO A 13 -7.25 20.15 1.89
C PRO A 13 -7.75 18.70 1.92
N ILE A 14 -8.79 18.42 1.14
CA ILE A 14 -9.12 17.07 0.65
C ILE A 14 -7.84 16.53 -0.05
N PRO A 15 -7.41 15.29 0.20
CA PRO A 15 -6.07 15.05 0.73
C PRO A 15 -4.97 14.96 -0.32
N ALA A 16 -3.85 15.63 -0.01
CA ALA A 16 -2.53 15.49 -0.63
C ALA A 16 -2.02 14.04 -0.76
N ARG A 17 -2.63 13.07 -0.06
CA ARG A 17 -2.24 11.64 -0.09
C ARG A 17 -2.56 10.88 -1.37
N LYS A 18 -3.61 11.26 -2.12
CA LYS A 18 -3.90 10.59 -3.41
C LYS A 18 -2.79 10.87 -4.43
N THR A 19 -2.09 11.98 -4.28
CA THR A 19 -1.02 12.42 -5.18
C THR A 19 0.30 11.75 -4.82
N LEU A 20 0.60 11.50 -3.54
CA LEU A 20 1.87 10.89 -3.11
C LEU A 20 1.93 9.38 -3.39
N LEU A 21 0.82 8.64 -3.11
CA LEU A 21 0.67 7.22 -3.47
C LEU A 21 0.55 7.04 -4.98
N ALA A 22 -0.18 7.92 -5.67
CA ALA A 22 -0.20 7.90 -7.12
C ALA A 22 1.20 8.21 -7.67
N THR A 23 1.93 9.20 -7.16
CA THR A 23 3.18 9.66 -7.79
C THR A 23 4.39 8.78 -7.47
N GLY A 24 4.46 8.18 -6.28
CA GLY A 24 5.37 7.06 -6.00
C GLY A 24 5.04 5.85 -6.87
N ALA A 25 3.75 5.54 -7.07
CA ALA A 25 3.28 4.57 -8.04
C ALA A 25 3.35 5.06 -9.51
N ILE A 26 3.79 6.30 -9.77
CA ILE A 26 4.10 6.88 -11.09
C ILE A 26 5.61 6.95 -11.28
N LEU A 27 6.46 6.89 -10.25
CA LEU A 27 7.87 6.57 -10.43
C LEU A 27 8.06 5.07 -10.58
N LEU A 28 7.35 4.29 -9.76
CA LEU A 28 7.17 2.85 -9.98
C LEU A 28 6.31 2.57 -11.20
N GLY A 29 5.41 3.48 -11.60
CA GLY A 29 4.50 3.40 -12.75
C GLY A 29 5.06 3.93 -14.05
N ALA A 30 5.98 4.89 -14.01
CA ALA A 30 6.82 5.29 -15.13
C ALA A 30 7.96 4.29 -15.25
N TRP A 31 8.45 3.70 -14.16
CA TRP A 31 9.24 2.48 -14.21
C TRP A 31 8.39 1.33 -14.74
N LEU A 32 7.14 1.11 -14.33
CA LEU A 32 6.27 0.06 -14.89
C LEU A 32 5.77 0.41 -16.28
N VAL A 33 5.74 1.65 -16.74
CA VAL A 33 5.36 2.02 -18.11
C VAL A 33 6.59 1.97 -19.00
N LEU A 34 7.77 2.37 -18.52
CA LEU A 34 9.04 2.20 -19.23
C LEU A 34 9.41 0.72 -19.27
N VAL A 35 9.28 -0.01 -18.16
CA VAL A 35 9.37 -1.47 -18.07
C VAL A 35 8.24 -2.09 -18.86
N THR A 36 6.94 -1.76 -18.76
CA THR A 36 5.87 -2.39 -19.61
C THR A 36 6.02 -2.04 -21.10
N VAL A 37 6.61 -0.89 -21.45
CA VAL A 37 6.96 -0.53 -22.84
C VAL A 37 8.24 -1.26 -23.28
N LEU A 38 9.19 -1.52 -22.37
CA LEU A 38 10.42 -2.29 -22.58
C LEU A 38 10.28 -3.81 -22.28
N THR A 39 9.14 -4.23 -21.74
CA THR A 39 8.74 -5.59 -21.32
C THR A 39 7.50 -6.08 -22.05
N SER A 40 6.85 -5.26 -22.87
CA SER A 40 5.97 -5.78 -23.92
C SER A 40 6.85 -6.33 -25.06
N PRO A 41 6.66 -7.60 -25.47
CA PRO A 41 7.51 -8.26 -26.48
C PRO A 41 7.51 -7.61 -27.90
N ALA A 42 8.13 -6.44 -28.08
CA ALA A 42 7.75 -5.57 -29.19
C ALA A 42 8.78 -4.58 -29.79
N SER A 43 9.51 -4.96 -30.87
CA SER A 43 9.53 -4.28 -32.23
C SER A 43 10.81 -4.40 -33.08
N ARG A 44 10.67 -4.45 -34.42
CA ARG A 44 11.74 -4.71 -35.41
C ARG A 44 12.85 -3.68 -35.53
N ALA A 45 12.50 -2.39 -35.56
CA ALA A 45 13.49 -1.32 -35.64
C ALA A 45 14.14 -1.11 -34.25
N LEU A 46 13.28 -1.14 -33.22
CA LEU A 46 13.64 -1.24 -31.81
C LEU A 46 14.39 -2.53 -31.49
N GLY A 47 14.45 -3.54 -32.36
CA GLY A 47 15.08 -4.82 -32.07
C GLY A 47 16.57 -4.81 -32.31
N ARG A 48 16.98 -4.13 -33.37
CA ARG A 48 18.38 -3.81 -33.60
C ARG A 48 18.83 -2.76 -32.59
N THR A 49 18.03 -1.74 -32.37
CA THR A 49 18.28 -0.67 -31.40
C THR A 49 18.31 -1.19 -29.95
N ILE A 50 17.35 -2.02 -29.51
CA ILE A 50 17.37 -2.69 -28.20
C ILE A 50 18.49 -3.72 -28.14
N SER A 51 18.73 -4.52 -29.17
CA SER A 51 19.87 -5.46 -29.14
C SER A 51 21.21 -4.73 -29.07
N GLU A 52 21.34 -3.57 -29.72
CA GLU A 52 22.49 -2.68 -29.61
C GLU A 52 22.54 -2.04 -28.22
N TRP A 53 21.44 -1.56 -27.66
CA TRP A 53 21.33 -1.05 -26.29
C TRP A 53 21.69 -2.11 -25.25
N VAL A 54 21.29 -3.36 -25.48
CA VAL A 54 21.58 -4.52 -24.64
C VAL A 54 23.04 -4.89 -24.76
N ALA A 55 23.55 -5.03 -25.98
CA ALA A 55 24.96 -5.32 -26.20
C ALA A 55 25.83 -4.22 -25.58
N ARG A 56 25.41 -2.95 -25.69
CA ARG A 56 26.09 -1.80 -25.08
C ARG A 56 25.99 -1.83 -23.55
N ALA A 57 24.82 -2.12 -22.99
CA ALA A 57 24.65 -2.31 -21.55
C ALA A 57 25.46 -3.52 -21.02
N GLU A 58 25.53 -4.61 -21.78
CA GLU A 58 26.36 -5.80 -21.49
C GLU A 58 27.87 -5.48 -21.55
N THR A 59 28.27 -4.49 -22.35
CA THR A 59 29.65 -3.95 -22.36
C THR A 59 29.93 -2.97 -21.22
N GLY A 60 28.97 -2.71 -20.34
CA GLY A 60 29.10 -1.83 -19.19
C GLY A 60 28.79 -0.35 -19.47
N GLU A 61 28.26 -0.01 -20.64
CA GLU A 61 27.79 1.35 -20.95
C GLU A 61 26.53 1.70 -20.15
N VAL A 62 26.37 2.98 -19.83
CA VAL A 62 25.22 3.51 -19.08
C VAL A 62 24.19 4.05 -20.06
N LEU A 63 22.93 3.62 -19.91
CA LEU A 63 21.79 4.21 -20.62
C LEU A 63 21.27 5.41 -19.82
N ASP A 64 21.37 6.59 -20.41
CA ASP A 64 20.84 7.85 -19.87
C ASP A 64 19.60 8.29 -20.64
N ALA A 65 18.49 8.47 -19.92
CA ALA A 65 17.22 8.91 -20.47
C ALA A 65 16.60 10.05 -19.64
N ALA A 66 16.03 11.04 -20.31
CA ALA A 66 15.18 12.06 -19.69
C ALA A 66 13.83 12.05 -20.41
N VAL A 67 12.76 11.76 -19.66
CA VAL A 67 11.41 11.58 -20.20
C VAL A 67 10.44 12.57 -19.57
N THR A 68 9.57 13.16 -20.39
CA THR A 68 8.43 13.98 -19.96
C THR A 68 7.13 13.39 -20.47
N ILE A 69 6.09 13.35 -19.65
CA ILE A 69 4.74 12.97 -20.09
C ILE A 69 4.05 14.21 -20.68
N GLU A 70 3.82 14.23 -22.00
CA GLU A 70 3.21 15.38 -22.68
C GLU A 70 1.67 15.35 -22.64
N SER A 71 1.07 14.15 -22.69
CA SER A 71 -0.39 14.00 -22.65
C SER A 71 -0.78 12.59 -22.24
N VAL A 72 -1.95 12.44 -21.64
CA VAL A 72 -2.54 11.14 -21.34
C VAL A 72 -4.03 11.11 -21.66
N GLU A 73 -4.57 9.92 -21.89
CA GLU A 73 -6.00 9.70 -22.11
C GLU A 73 -6.47 8.54 -21.24
N LYS A 74 -7.59 8.72 -20.51
CA LYS A 74 -8.13 7.75 -19.54
C LYS A 74 -7.12 7.29 -18.48
N LEU A 75 -6.11 8.11 -18.23
CA LEU A 75 -5.16 8.04 -17.13
C LEU A 75 -5.27 9.35 -16.32
N PRO A 76 -4.76 9.40 -15.08
CA PRO A 76 -4.82 10.62 -14.27
C PRO A 76 -4.15 11.82 -14.97
N GLU A 77 -4.86 12.94 -15.12
CA GLU A 77 -4.32 14.15 -15.76
C GLU A 77 -3.12 14.75 -15.01
N THR A 78 -2.97 14.43 -13.71
CA THR A 78 -1.85 14.82 -12.86
C THR A 78 -0.48 14.30 -13.34
N LEU A 79 -0.49 13.36 -14.30
CA LEU A 79 0.71 12.84 -14.97
C LEU A 79 1.31 13.83 -15.97
N VAL A 80 0.49 14.69 -16.57
CA VAL A 80 0.94 15.57 -17.66
C VAL A 80 1.92 16.60 -17.12
N GLY A 81 3.02 16.81 -17.84
CA GLY A 81 4.12 17.69 -17.47
C GLY A 81 5.14 17.06 -16.50
N ARG A 82 4.87 15.86 -15.95
CA ARG A 82 5.84 15.18 -15.09
C ARG A 82 7.05 14.75 -15.90
N ALA A 83 8.23 15.01 -15.35
CA ALA A 83 9.51 14.60 -15.91
C ALA A 83 10.23 13.63 -14.97
N ALA A 84 11.00 12.71 -15.56
CA ALA A 84 11.88 11.81 -14.85
C ALA A 84 13.18 11.63 -15.64
N GLU A 85 14.27 11.47 -14.90
CA GLU A 85 15.57 11.06 -15.42
C GLU A 85 15.87 9.63 -14.96
N LEU A 86 16.50 8.87 -15.85
CA LEU A 86 16.90 7.50 -15.63
C LEU A 86 18.34 7.33 -16.09
N ALA A 87 19.15 6.70 -15.25
CA ALA A 87 20.42 6.11 -15.65
C ALA A 87 20.37 4.61 -15.32
N TRP A 88 20.72 3.75 -16.28
CA TRP A 88 20.69 2.29 -16.07
C TRP A 88 21.97 1.65 -16.58
N ARG A 89 22.51 0.72 -15.80
CA ARG A 89 23.65 -0.12 -16.19
C ARG A 89 23.39 -1.56 -15.79
N SER A 90 23.62 -2.46 -16.74
CA SER A 90 23.51 -3.89 -16.51
C SER A 90 24.54 -4.39 -15.49
N PRO A 91 24.23 -5.40 -14.66
CA PRO A 91 22.93 -6.10 -14.58
C PRO A 91 21.94 -5.50 -13.58
N ASP A 92 22.39 -4.66 -12.65
CA ASP A 92 21.68 -4.38 -11.40
C ASP A 92 21.86 -2.93 -10.88
N ARG A 93 22.31 -2.01 -11.74
CA ARG A 93 22.52 -0.60 -11.38
C ARG A 93 21.47 0.29 -12.01
N LEU A 94 20.79 1.07 -11.18
CA LEU A 94 19.73 1.97 -11.62
C LEU A 94 19.79 3.27 -10.80
N ARG A 95 19.59 4.40 -11.46
CA ARG A 95 19.26 5.69 -10.86
C ARG A 95 17.98 6.19 -11.50
N LEU A 96 17.05 6.64 -10.66
CA LEU A 96 15.84 7.35 -11.04
C LEU A 96 15.84 8.68 -10.31
N SER A 97 15.50 9.76 -11.01
CA SER A 97 15.29 11.07 -10.42
C SER A 97 14.02 11.67 -11.00
N ALA A 98 13.18 12.26 -10.16
CA ALA A 98 11.96 12.93 -10.60
C ALA A 98 11.46 13.92 -9.57
N GLU A 99 10.51 14.77 -9.97
CA GLU A 99 9.83 15.70 -9.07
C GLU A 99 8.44 15.18 -8.70
N ILE A 100 8.24 14.90 -7.41
CA ILE A 100 6.97 14.50 -6.82
C ILE A 100 6.43 15.64 -5.97
N GLU A 101 5.26 16.19 -6.33
CA GLU A 101 4.61 17.27 -5.56
C GLU A 101 5.49 18.52 -5.33
N GLY A 102 6.42 18.83 -6.25
CA GLY A 102 7.36 19.95 -6.09
C GLY A 102 8.65 19.57 -5.36
N GLU A 103 8.76 18.32 -4.90
CA GLU A 103 9.93 17.81 -4.18
C GLU A 103 10.75 16.88 -5.07
N PRO A 104 12.08 17.08 -5.17
CA PRO A 104 12.95 16.14 -5.86
C PRO A 104 13.00 14.81 -5.10
N VAL A 105 12.93 13.70 -5.82
CA VAL A 105 13.08 12.35 -5.30
C VAL A 105 14.10 11.62 -6.16
N ILE A 106 15.13 11.08 -5.52
CA ILE A 106 16.19 10.33 -6.19
C ILE A 106 16.22 8.93 -5.60
N ALA A 107 16.12 7.89 -6.43
CA ALA A 107 16.24 6.51 -6.00
C ALA A 107 17.36 5.83 -6.77
N THR A 108 18.24 5.11 -6.06
CA THR A 108 19.27 4.28 -6.70
C THR A 108 19.19 2.85 -6.24
N ARG A 109 19.71 1.95 -7.09
CA ARG A 109 19.94 0.55 -6.76
C ARG A 109 21.33 0.17 -7.23
N VAL A 110 22.08 -0.51 -6.38
CA VAL A 110 23.35 -1.16 -6.70
C VAL A 110 23.31 -2.57 -6.11
N GLY A 111 23.10 -3.58 -6.96
CA GLY A 111 22.92 -4.96 -6.50
C GLY A 111 21.69 -5.11 -5.62
N ASP A 112 21.90 -5.54 -4.38
CA ASP A 112 20.87 -5.67 -3.34
C ASP A 112 20.87 -4.49 -2.34
N GLU A 113 21.46 -3.35 -2.71
CA GLU A 113 21.33 -2.11 -1.94
C GLU A 113 20.42 -1.13 -2.69
N VAL A 114 19.45 -0.54 -1.98
CA VAL A 114 18.49 0.43 -2.54
C VAL A 114 18.52 1.71 -1.72
N TRP A 115 18.73 2.83 -2.38
CA TRP A 115 18.64 4.16 -1.77
C TRP A 115 17.40 4.89 -2.26
N ILE A 116 16.76 5.63 -1.35
CA ILE A 116 15.70 6.60 -1.68
C ILE A 116 16.00 7.88 -0.92
N HIS A 117 16.33 8.95 -1.64
CA HIS A 117 16.73 10.25 -1.11
C HIS A 117 15.68 11.31 -1.46
N LEU A 118 15.34 12.10 -0.44
CA LEU A 118 14.38 13.19 -0.48
C LEU A 118 15.10 14.48 -0.03
N PRO A 119 15.86 15.16 -0.93
CA PRO A 119 16.67 16.31 -0.57
C PRO A 119 15.90 17.44 0.13
N GLY A 120 14.70 17.77 -0.34
CA GLY A 120 13.87 18.82 0.27
C GLY A 120 13.41 18.49 1.69
N LYS A 121 13.40 17.21 2.06
CA LYS A 121 13.10 16.73 3.42
C LYS A 121 14.37 16.43 4.24
N ARG A 122 15.57 16.56 3.66
CA ARG A 122 16.85 16.17 4.26
C ARG A 122 16.82 14.74 4.82
N PHE A 123 16.17 13.84 4.09
CA PHE A 123 15.87 12.49 4.52
C PHE A 123 16.25 11.48 3.44
N ALA A 124 16.94 10.41 3.84
CA ALA A 124 17.29 9.30 2.98
C ALA A 124 17.02 7.97 3.67
N VAL A 125 16.68 6.95 2.87
CA VAL A 125 16.55 5.56 3.31
C VAL A 125 17.52 4.71 2.52
N VAL A 126 18.23 3.81 3.22
CA VAL A 126 19.13 2.81 2.65
C VAL A 126 18.61 1.43 3.03
N GLY A 127 18.13 0.67 2.05
CA GLY A 127 17.70 -0.71 2.22
C GLY A 127 18.82 -1.68 1.95
N ASP A 128 19.10 -2.57 2.88
CA ASP A 128 20.12 -3.63 2.76
C ASP A 128 19.67 -4.97 3.37
N ASN A 129 20.47 -6.01 3.16
CA ASN A 129 20.22 -7.39 3.60
C ASN A 129 20.79 -7.74 4.98
N GLU A 130 21.41 -6.77 5.67
CA GLU A 130 22.02 -6.97 7.00
C GLU A 130 21.12 -6.42 8.12
N THR A 131 20.27 -5.44 7.80
CA THR A 131 19.41 -4.76 8.74
C THR A 131 18.22 -5.65 9.15
N PRO A 132 17.99 -5.87 10.46
CA PRO A 132 16.81 -6.57 10.94
C PRO A 132 15.51 -5.87 10.53
N ARG A 133 14.44 -6.65 10.36
CA ARG A 133 13.10 -6.11 10.06
C ARG A 133 12.53 -5.29 11.22
N PHE A 134 12.80 -5.73 12.44
CA PHE A 134 12.26 -5.12 13.65
C PHE A 134 13.37 -4.85 14.66
N THR A 135 13.37 -3.66 15.25
CA THR A 135 14.36 -3.25 16.27
C THR A 135 14.26 -4.16 17.51
N GLY A 136 13.05 -4.59 17.86
CA GLY A 136 12.80 -5.51 18.97
C GLY A 136 13.21 -6.97 18.72
N ASP A 137 13.54 -7.34 17.48
CA ASP A 137 13.96 -8.69 17.12
C ASP A 137 15.18 -8.68 16.19
N PRO A 138 16.41 -8.65 16.75
CA PRO A 138 17.63 -8.69 15.95
C PRO A 138 17.80 -9.94 15.09
N ALA A 139 17.08 -11.04 15.38
CA ALA A 139 17.13 -12.26 14.57
C ALA A 139 16.22 -12.19 13.33
N SER A 140 15.41 -11.14 13.20
CA SER A 140 14.44 -10.96 12.11
C SER A 140 15.05 -10.54 10.76
N VAL A 141 16.38 -10.63 10.60
CA VAL A 141 17.08 -10.37 9.33
C VAL A 141 16.52 -11.31 8.26
N GLU A 142 15.98 -10.73 7.19
CA GLU A 142 15.37 -11.45 6.07
C GLU A 142 16.02 -10.98 4.78
N PRO A 143 17.16 -11.59 4.38
CA PRO A 143 17.83 -11.24 3.14
C PRO A 143 16.94 -11.54 1.94
N VAL A 144 16.81 -10.58 1.03
CA VAL A 144 16.10 -10.74 -0.23
C VAL A 144 17.04 -10.43 -1.38
N ALA A 145 17.03 -11.28 -2.40
CA ALA A 145 17.73 -10.99 -3.65
C ALA A 145 16.80 -10.21 -4.56
N LEU A 146 17.25 -9.05 -5.02
CA LEU A 146 16.54 -8.30 -6.05
C LEU A 146 16.90 -8.89 -7.42
N PRO A 147 15.93 -9.20 -8.28
CA PRO A 147 16.22 -9.76 -9.59
C PRO A 147 17.06 -8.79 -10.42
N GLU A 148 18.01 -9.32 -11.19
CA GLU A 148 18.71 -8.55 -12.22
C GLU A 148 17.71 -7.88 -13.17
N PHE A 149 18.07 -6.73 -13.73
CA PHE A 149 17.30 -6.08 -14.78
C PHE A 149 17.41 -6.89 -16.08
N ARG A 150 16.59 -7.95 -16.17
CA ARG A 150 16.50 -8.77 -17.38
C ARG A 150 15.46 -8.19 -18.32
N LEU A 151 15.87 -8.01 -19.57
CA LEU A 151 14.90 -7.74 -20.63
C LEU A 151 13.95 -8.93 -20.81
N PRO A 152 12.70 -8.67 -21.22
CA PRO A 152 11.67 -9.70 -21.41
C PRO A 152 12.06 -10.76 -22.45
N LEU A 153 13.03 -10.44 -23.32
CA LEU A 153 13.45 -11.26 -24.44
C LEU A 153 14.95 -11.49 -24.35
N SER A 154 15.35 -12.75 -24.17
CA SER A 154 16.75 -13.17 -24.32
C SER A 154 17.32 -12.71 -25.67
N ALA A 155 18.64 -12.52 -25.77
CA ALA A 155 19.33 -12.21 -27.03
C ALA A 155 18.91 -13.13 -28.19
N ALA A 156 18.65 -14.42 -27.92
CA ALA A 156 18.14 -15.38 -28.90
C ALA A 156 16.70 -15.08 -29.36
N LYS A 157 15.82 -14.60 -28.46
CA LYS A 157 14.44 -14.19 -28.75
C LYS A 157 14.37 -12.82 -29.44
N LEU A 158 15.30 -11.91 -29.16
CA LEU A 158 15.42 -10.62 -29.86
C LEU A 158 15.68 -10.78 -31.37
N ARG A 159 16.28 -11.90 -31.81
CA ARG A 159 16.42 -12.23 -33.24
C ARG A 159 15.08 -12.47 -33.95
N TRP A 160 14.04 -12.86 -33.20
CA TRP A 160 12.69 -13.10 -33.71
C TRP A 160 11.79 -11.87 -33.61
N LEU A 161 12.24 -10.78 -32.99
CA LEU A 161 11.49 -9.54 -32.80
C LEU A 161 10.89 -8.99 -34.10
N PRO A 162 11.51 -9.24 -35.27
CA PRO A 162 10.81 -9.32 -36.51
C PRO A 162 9.48 -9.99 -36.52
N LEU A 163 9.47 -11.30 -36.55
CA LEU A 163 8.25 -12.05 -36.73
C LEU A 163 7.22 -11.80 -35.61
N LEU A 164 7.65 -11.33 -34.43
CA LEU A 164 6.77 -11.01 -33.30
C LEU A 164 5.96 -9.71 -33.47
N LEU A 165 6.44 -8.71 -34.22
CA LEU A 165 5.73 -7.43 -34.41
C LEU A 165 5.41 -7.06 -35.85
N ARG A 166 4.34 -6.26 -36.00
CA ARG A 166 4.04 -5.49 -37.21
C ARG A 166 4.50 -4.04 -37.02
N VAL A 167 5.29 -3.55 -37.98
CA VAL A 167 5.67 -2.13 -38.06
C VAL A 167 5.09 -1.59 -39.35
N GLU A 168 4.36 -0.49 -39.25
CA GLU A 168 3.75 0.22 -40.38
C GLU A 168 4.34 1.62 -40.43
N THR A 169 4.86 2.01 -41.58
CA THR A 169 5.29 3.39 -41.81
C THR A 169 4.09 4.19 -42.29
N GLY A 170 3.71 5.21 -41.52
CA GLY A 170 2.66 6.15 -41.89
C GLY A 170 3.13 7.17 -42.93
N ALA A 171 2.18 7.93 -43.50
CA ALA A 171 2.46 8.96 -44.51
C ALA A 171 3.37 10.10 -44.01
N ASP A 172 3.48 10.29 -42.69
CA ASP A 172 4.25 11.36 -42.04
C ASP A 172 5.59 10.87 -41.44
N GLU A 173 6.21 9.82 -42.00
CA GLU A 173 7.43 9.15 -41.45
C GLU A 173 7.27 8.52 -40.05
N LYS A 174 6.08 8.58 -39.47
CA LYS A 174 5.76 7.98 -38.17
C LYS A 174 5.81 6.45 -38.24
N LEU A 175 6.47 5.84 -37.27
CA LEU A 175 6.53 4.38 -37.16
C LEU A 175 5.42 3.90 -36.22
N ARG A 176 4.41 3.23 -36.76
CA ARG A 176 3.37 2.57 -35.98
C ARG A 176 3.75 1.13 -35.70
N ILE A 177 3.66 0.74 -34.44
CA ILE A 177 4.12 -0.53 -33.90
C ILE A 177 2.92 -1.26 -33.30
N LEU A 178 2.71 -2.51 -33.71
CA LEU A 178 1.60 -3.37 -33.28
C LEU A 178 2.08 -4.81 -33.05
N PRO A 179 1.47 -5.59 -32.13
CA PRO A 179 1.74 -7.02 -31.98
C PRO A 179 1.32 -7.81 -33.23
N SER A 180 2.20 -8.71 -33.70
CA SER A 180 1.84 -9.65 -34.77
C SER A 180 1.02 -10.82 -34.20
N ARG A 181 0.32 -11.57 -35.06
CA ARG A 181 -0.37 -12.81 -34.65
C ARG A 181 0.59 -13.81 -34.01
N LEU A 182 1.80 -13.93 -34.55
CA LEU A 182 2.82 -14.83 -34.02
C LEU A 182 3.37 -14.33 -32.69
N GLY A 183 3.54 -13.01 -32.52
CA GLY A 183 3.99 -12.45 -31.25
C GLY A 183 2.99 -12.64 -30.11
N LYS A 184 1.68 -12.55 -30.40
CA LYS A 184 0.64 -12.88 -29.43
C LYS A 184 0.70 -14.34 -28.99
N TRP A 185 0.90 -15.26 -29.94
CA TRP A 185 0.89 -16.70 -29.68
C TRP A 185 2.18 -17.23 -29.03
N LEU A 186 3.36 -16.87 -29.55
CA LEU A 186 4.65 -17.36 -29.05
C LEU A 186 5.19 -16.60 -27.83
N ALA A 187 4.91 -15.30 -27.74
CA ALA A 187 5.53 -14.43 -26.74
C ALA A 187 4.54 -13.83 -25.74
N GLY A 188 3.25 -14.22 -25.80
CA GLY A 188 2.22 -13.71 -24.89
C GLY A 188 2.01 -12.21 -24.99
N LEU A 189 2.26 -11.61 -26.16
CA LEU A 189 2.15 -10.18 -26.36
C LEU A 189 0.73 -9.67 -26.06
N PRO A 190 0.57 -8.66 -25.18
CA PRO A 190 -0.72 -7.97 -25.05
C PRO A 190 -1.04 -7.22 -26.34
N ASP A 191 -2.32 -6.93 -26.55
CA ASP A 191 -2.73 -5.97 -27.57
C ASP A 191 -2.28 -4.56 -27.15
N PHE A 192 -1.53 -3.87 -28.01
CA PHE A 192 -1.10 -2.49 -27.80
C PHE A 192 -0.79 -1.82 -29.15
N GLY A 193 -0.70 -0.49 -29.16
CA GLY A 193 -0.11 0.28 -30.24
C GLY A 193 0.95 1.23 -29.73
N ALA A 194 2.00 1.46 -30.51
CA ALA A 194 2.93 2.55 -30.26
C ALA A 194 3.22 3.34 -31.54
N VAL A 195 3.44 4.64 -31.43
CA VAL A 195 3.84 5.52 -32.52
C VAL A 195 5.12 6.23 -32.10
N PHE A 196 6.17 6.05 -32.88
CA PHE A 196 7.46 6.70 -32.68
C PHE A 196 7.63 7.85 -33.67
N GLU A 197 8.03 9.02 -33.15
CA GLU A 197 8.32 10.23 -33.90
C GLU A 197 9.72 10.75 -33.49
N PRO A 198 10.73 10.77 -34.38
CA PRO A 198 12.04 11.34 -34.06
C PRO A 198 11.94 12.87 -33.90
N LEU A 199 12.79 13.45 -33.04
CA LEU A 199 12.91 14.90 -32.85
C LEU A 199 14.23 15.41 -33.45
N GLU A 200 14.24 16.62 -34.01
CA GLU A 200 15.38 17.20 -34.74
C GLU A 200 16.69 17.31 -33.91
N LYS A 201 16.60 17.28 -32.57
CA LYS A 201 17.74 17.43 -31.65
C LYS A 201 18.20 16.11 -31.00
N GLY A 202 17.90 14.95 -31.60
CA GLY A 202 18.32 13.64 -31.07
C GLY A 202 17.44 13.09 -29.95
N GLY A 203 16.28 13.70 -29.72
CA GLY A 203 15.21 13.17 -28.87
C GLY A 203 14.19 12.33 -29.65
N ALA A 204 13.19 11.82 -28.94
CA ALA A 204 12.09 11.07 -29.55
C ALA A 204 10.77 11.35 -28.84
N ARG A 205 9.67 11.25 -29.58
CA ARG A 205 8.32 11.21 -29.00
C ARG A 205 7.72 9.83 -29.24
N VAL A 206 7.23 9.23 -28.17
CA VAL A 206 6.60 7.91 -28.19
C VAL A 206 5.17 8.05 -27.69
N SER A 207 4.19 7.76 -28.53
CA SER A 207 2.79 7.63 -28.10
C SER A 207 2.44 6.16 -27.96
N VAL A 208 1.95 5.74 -26.79
CA VAL A 208 1.57 4.36 -26.48
C VAL A 208 0.05 4.31 -26.28
N PHE A 209 -0.58 3.25 -26.77
CA PHE A 209 -2.02 3.06 -26.79
C PHE A 209 -2.35 1.64 -26.32
N ALA A 210 -3.31 1.53 -25.41
CA ALA A 210 -3.86 0.27 -24.93
C ALA A 210 -5.25 -0.02 -25.53
N PRO A 211 -5.71 -1.28 -25.55
CA PRO A 211 -6.98 -1.66 -26.19
C PRO A 211 -8.21 -1.11 -25.45
N ASP A 212 -8.07 -0.83 -24.16
CA ASP A 212 -9.08 -0.17 -23.32
C ASP A 212 -9.20 1.35 -23.59
N GLY A 213 -8.42 1.85 -24.56
CA GLY A 213 -8.39 3.23 -24.99
C GLY A 213 -7.56 4.14 -24.09
N LYS A 214 -6.80 3.59 -23.14
CA LYS A 214 -5.79 4.38 -22.42
C LYS A 214 -4.65 4.72 -23.37
N SER A 215 -4.15 5.95 -23.30
CA SER A 215 -2.98 6.35 -24.07
C SER A 215 -2.09 7.31 -23.28
N ALA A 216 -0.81 7.31 -23.62
CA ALA A 216 0.17 8.25 -23.08
C ALA A 216 1.15 8.67 -24.17
N ARG A 217 1.50 9.96 -24.20
CA ARG A 217 2.53 10.52 -25.07
C ARG A 217 3.72 10.95 -24.23
N LEU A 218 4.87 10.39 -24.56
CA LEU A 218 6.13 10.57 -23.85
C LEU A 218 7.11 11.30 -24.77
N ARG A 219 7.77 12.33 -24.26
CA ARG A 219 8.88 13.03 -24.92
C ARG A 219 10.18 12.64 -24.23
N PHE A 220 11.10 12.07 -24.99
CA PHE A 220 12.45 11.77 -24.58
C PHE A 220 13.36 12.90 -25.06
N ASP A 221 13.80 13.74 -24.13
CA ASP A 221 14.72 14.85 -24.40
C ASP A 221 16.16 14.40 -24.53
N ARG A 222 16.49 13.34 -23.81
CA ARG A 222 17.76 12.64 -23.84
C ARG A 222 17.48 11.16 -23.88
N PHE A 223 18.15 10.46 -24.79
CA PHE A 223 18.19 9.01 -24.84
C PHE A 223 19.53 8.62 -25.46
N ALA A 224 20.53 8.34 -24.63
CA ALA A 224 21.90 8.11 -25.08
C ALA A 224 22.61 7.05 -24.23
N PHE A 225 23.68 6.52 -24.78
CA PHE A 225 24.58 5.61 -24.07
C PHE A 225 25.92 6.29 -23.88
N SER A 226 26.40 6.34 -22.64
CA SER A 226 27.69 6.87 -22.21
C SER A 226 28.68 5.72 -21.89
N LYS A 227 29.99 6.00 -21.95
CA LYS A 227 31.02 4.95 -21.85
C LYS A 227 31.11 4.36 -20.44
N ALA A 228 31.51 3.10 -20.34
CA ALA A 228 31.76 2.43 -19.07
C ALA A 228 32.76 3.22 -18.20
N GLY A 229 32.37 3.56 -16.97
CA GLY A 229 33.15 4.32 -16.00
C GLY A 229 32.88 5.83 -15.96
N GLU A 230 32.19 6.40 -16.96
CA GLU A 230 31.60 7.73 -16.86
C GLU A 230 30.28 7.63 -16.09
N GLY A 231 30.10 8.43 -15.03
CA GLY A 231 28.86 8.42 -14.22
C GLY A 231 28.75 7.27 -13.21
N ASP A 232 29.84 6.57 -12.87
CA ASP A 232 29.80 5.52 -11.82
C ASP A 232 29.44 6.10 -10.44
N ASP A 233 29.92 7.31 -10.15
CA ASP A 233 29.53 8.10 -8.97
C ASP A 233 28.03 8.46 -9.00
N ASP A 234 27.37 8.44 -10.16
CA ASP A 234 25.95 8.80 -10.25
C ASP A 234 25.02 7.75 -9.64
N PHE A 235 25.46 6.50 -9.49
CA PHE A 235 24.64 5.46 -8.85
C PHE A 235 24.82 5.40 -7.33
N ALA A 236 25.96 5.87 -6.84
CA ALA A 236 26.27 5.92 -5.42
C ALA A 236 25.68 7.22 -4.84
N LEU A 237 24.58 7.09 -4.10
CA LEU A 237 24.08 8.22 -3.32
C LEU A 237 24.84 8.29 -2.01
N GLU A 238 25.41 9.46 -1.72
CA GLU A 238 25.90 9.80 -0.40
C GLU A 238 24.98 10.85 0.22
N ALA A 239 24.67 10.68 1.50
CA ALA A 239 23.87 11.66 2.20
C ALA A 239 24.65 12.96 2.44
N GLY A 240 23.97 14.08 2.24
CA GLY A 240 24.53 15.40 2.52
C GLY A 240 24.76 15.62 4.02
N ALA A 241 25.64 16.57 4.35
CA ALA A 241 25.91 16.92 5.74
C ALA A 241 24.63 17.34 6.50
N GLY A 242 24.33 16.62 7.58
CA GLY A 242 23.16 16.87 8.44
C GLY A 242 21.82 16.36 7.89
N GLU A 243 21.84 15.48 6.90
CA GLU A 243 20.66 14.71 6.50
C GLU A 243 20.45 13.51 7.43
N THR A 244 19.19 13.14 7.65
CA THR A 244 18.83 11.91 8.37
C THR A 244 18.86 10.75 7.39
N VAL A 245 19.71 9.75 7.66
CA VAL A 245 19.81 8.52 6.87
C VAL A 245 19.33 7.36 7.72
N GLU A 246 18.24 6.73 7.30
CA GLU A 246 17.69 5.56 7.95
C GLU A 246 18.14 4.31 7.19
N ARG A 247 18.86 3.43 7.86
CA ARG A 247 19.23 2.12 7.31
C ARG A 247 18.17 1.11 7.71
N VAL A 248 17.59 0.41 6.74
CA VAL A 248 16.36 -0.37 6.88
C VAL A 248 16.48 -1.74 6.21
N ALA A 249 15.64 -2.70 6.62
CA ALA A 249 15.59 -3.98 5.96
C ALA A 249 15.12 -3.85 4.50
N LEU A 250 15.90 -4.39 3.55
CA LEU A 250 15.55 -4.38 2.12
C LEU A 250 14.21 -5.07 1.85
N SER A 251 13.86 -6.09 2.64
CA SER A 251 12.57 -6.78 2.56
C SER A 251 11.38 -5.85 2.77
N HIS A 252 11.52 -4.78 3.57
CA HIS A 252 10.47 -3.77 3.76
C HIS A 252 10.23 -2.97 2.48
N LEU A 253 11.30 -2.53 1.82
CA LEU A 253 11.21 -1.80 0.56
C LEU A 253 10.67 -2.69 -0.56
N LYS A 254 11.11 -3.95 -0.63
CA LYS A 254 10.62 -4.94 -1.59
C LYS A 254 9.12 -5.18 -1.43
N ARG A 255 8.64 -5.45 -0.21
CA ARG A 255 7.20 -5.66 0.05
C ARG A 255 6.37 -4.42 -0.23
N CYS A 256 6.88 -3.23 0.11
CA CYS A 256 6.24 -1.97 -0.27
C CYS A 256 6.06 -1.88 -1.80
N ALA A 257 7.11 -2.14 -2.57
CA ALA A 257 7.03 -2.14 -4.03
C ALA A 257 6.02 -3.18 -4.57
N GLU A 258 5.98 -4.39 -4.00
CA GLU A 258 5.02 -5.44 -4.36
C GLU A 258 3.57 -5.04 -4.09
N VAL A 259 3.30 -4.45 -2.91
CA VAL A 259 1.96 -3.96 -2.54
C VAL A 259 1.52 -2.83 -3.46
N LEU A 260 2.39 -1.85 -3.73
CA LEU A 260 2.10 -0.74 -4.63
C LEU A 260 1.82 -1.25 -6.05
N ALA A 261 2.61 -2.21 -6.54
CA ALA A 261 2.40 -2.83 -7.84
C ALA A 261 1.06 -3.58 -7.93
N ALA A 262 0.69 -4.33 -6.88
CA ALA A 262 -0.58 -5.06 -6.83
C ALA A 262 -1.81 -4.14 -6.78
N GLN A 263 -1.67 -2.91 -6.29
CA GLN A 263 -2.76 -1.93 -6.24
C GLN A 263 -2.97 -1.18 -7.57
N LEU A 264 -2.00 -1.21 -8.50
CA LEU A 264 -2.14 -0.54 -9.78
C LEU A 264 -3.29 -1.11 -10.60
N GLY A 265 -4.37 -0.33 -10.72
CA GLY A 265 -5.56 -0.73 -11.47
C GLY A 265 -6.51 -1.68 -10.72
N ALA A 266 -6.25 -1.95 -9.44
CA ALA A 266 -7.16 -2.72 -8.59
C ALA A 266 -8.52 -2.01 -8.48
N LYS A 267 -9.60 -2.79 -8.51
CA LYS A 267 -10.96 -2.31 -8.30
C LYS A 267 -11.61 -3.14 -7.21
N THR A 268 -12.09 -2.50 -6.16
CA THR A 268 -12.96 -3.16 -5.18
C THR A 268 -14.35 -3.33 -5.80
N PRO A 269 -14.84 -4.57 -5.97
CA PRO A 269 -16.19 -4.79 -6.45
C PRO A 269 -17.22 -4.36 -5.40
N ALA A 270 -18.37 -3.87 -5.85
CA ALA A 270 -19.50 -3.65 -4.96
C ALA A 270 -20.04 -4.99 -4.43
N LEU A 271 -20.57 -4.99 -3.21
CA LEU A 271 -21.28 -6.15 -2.69
C LEU A 271 -22.50 -6.46 -3.58
N PRO A 272 -22.79 -7.75 -3.82
CA PRO A 272 -23.99 -8.13 -4.56
C PRO A 272 -25.25 -7.75 -3.75
N PRO A 273 -26.41 -7.57 -4.42
CA PRO A 273 -27.68 -7.41 -3.72
C PRO A 273 -27.94 -8.61 -2.80
N GLY A 274 -28.45 -8.33 -1.60
CA GLY A 274 -28.81 -9.39 -0.64
C GLY A 274 -29.89 -10.31 -1.21
N ASN A 275 -29.62 -11.62 -1.19
CA ASN A 275 -30.53 -12.66 -1.66
C ASN A 275 -30.83 -13.70 -0.57
N GLY A 276 -30.33 -13.48 0.66
CA GLY A 276 -30.48 -14.38 1.80
C GLY A 276 -29.58 -15.62 1.74
N LYS A 277 -28.64 -15.71 0.79
CA LYS A 277 -27.77 -16.89 0.66
C LYS A 277 -26.79 -16.93 1.84
N ARG A 278 -26.70 -18.10 2.47
CA ARG A 278 -25.75 -18.41 3.53
C ARG A 278 -24.97 -19.66 3.16
N GLU A 279 -23.65 -19.57 3.20
CA GLU A 279 -22.74 -20.64 2.85
C GLU A 279 -21.63 -20.74 3.90
N ILE A 280 -21.39 -21.94 4.45
CA ILE A 280 -20.20 -22.19 5.28
C ILE A 280 -19.04 -22.44 4.34
N VAL A 281 -18.01 -21.61 4.41
CA VAL A 281 -16.83 -21.69 3.55
C VAL A 281 -15.77 -22.61 4.16
N ALA A 282 -15.53 -22.46 5.46
CA ALA A 282 -14.51 -23.21 6.17
C ALA A 282 -14.83 -23.31 7.67
N ALA A 283 -14.23 -24.28 8.35
CA ALA A 283 -14.29 -24.44 9.80
C ALA A 283 -12.92 -24.86 10.33
N ALA A 284 -12.58 -24.40 11.53
CA ALA A 284 -11.30 -24.65 12.16
C ALA A 284 -11.47 -24.57 13.69
N GLY A 285 -11.10 -25.62 14.43
CA GLY A 285 -11.39 -25.68 15.87
C GLY A 285 -12.88 -25.48 16.18
N GLY A 286 -13.20 -24.56 17.10
CA GLY A 286 -14.58 -24.10 17.38
C GLY A 286 -15.09 -23.01 16.43
N GLY A 287 -14.23 -22.50 15.55
CA GLY A 287 -14.53 -21.40 14.66
C GLY A 287 -15.05 -21.83 13.29
N ARG A 288 -15.74 -20.93 12.60
CA ARG A 288 -16.17 -21.12 11.20
C ARG A 288 -16.30 -19.81 10.45
N LEU A 289 -16.03 -19.86 9.15
CA LEU A 289 -16.23 -18.75 8.22
C LEU A 289 -17.48 -19.01 7.37
N GLU A 290 -18.35 -18.02 7.30
CA GLU A 290 -19.54 -18.02 6.45
C GLU A 290 -19.48 -16.89 5.43
N LEU A 291 -20.05 -17.12 4.25
CA LEU A 291 -20.46 -16.07 3.33
C LEU A 291 -21.97 -15.88 3.45
N ARG A 292 -22.39 -14.66 3.77
CA ARG A 292 -23.79 -14.24 3.81
C ARG A 292 -23.98 -13.10 2.83
N ASP A 293 -24.68 -13.36 1.73
CA ASP A 293 -24.88 -12.37 0.66
C ASP A 293 -23.55 -11.75 0.16
N GLY A 294 -22.49 -12.55 0.09
CA GLY A 294 -21.15 -12.10 -0.29
C GLY A 294 -20.33 -11.43 0.83
N VAL A 295 -20.93 -11.20 2.01
CA VAL A 295 -20.23 -10.68 3.20
C VAL A 295 -19.62 -11.82 4.00
N ARG A 296 -18.36 -11.68 4.40
CA ARG A 296 -17.68 -12.62 5.31
C ARG A 296 -18.20 -12.45 6.73
N VAL A 297 -18.69 -13.52 7.32
CA VAL A 297 -19.08 -13.61 8.73
C VAL A 297 -18.26 -14.70 9.41
N LEU A 298 -17.33 -14.29 10.25
CA LEU A 298 -16.44 -15.17 10.98
C LEU A 298 -17.01 -15.42 12.38
N PHE A 299 -17.12 -16.67 12.78
CA PHE A 299 -17.48 -17.07 14.14
C PHE A 299 -16.25 -17.63 14.82
N LEU A 300 -15.93 -17.10 15.99
CA LEU A 300 -14.81 -17.49 16.82
C LEU A 300 -15.32 -17.92 18.20
N SER A 301 -14.67 -18.90 18.82
CA SER A 301 -14.98 -19.29 20.19
C SER A 301 -13.81 -19.91 20.93
N GLY A 302 -13.77 -19.71 22.25
CA GLY A 302 -12.79 -20.32 23.15
C GLY A 302 -11.92 -19.29 23.86
N THR A 303 -10.72 -19.74 24.24
CA THR A 303 -9.66 -18.89 24.78
C THR A 303 -9.15 -17.86 23.75
N PRO A 304 -8.47 -16.79 24.19
CA PRO A 304 -7.87 -15.81 23.27
C PRO A 304 -6.97 -16.47 22.21
N GLU A 305 -6.13 -17.43 22.58
CA GLU A 305 -5.29 -18.15 21.63
C GLU A 305 -6.08 -19.01 20.64
N GLU A 306 -7.16 -19.65 21.10
CA GLU A 306 -8.02 -20.42 20.20
C GLU A 306 -8.73 -19.52 19.20
N MET A 307 -9.26 -18.37 19.63
CA MET A 307 -9.89 -17.40 18.74
C MET A 307 -8.88 -16.80 17.74
N GLY A 308 -7.69 -16.44 18.20
CA GLY A 308 -6.60 -15.94 17.35
C GLY A 308 -6.20 -16.97 16.29
N ARG A 309 -5.96 -18.22 16.71
CA ARG A 309 -5.62 -19.33 15.80
C ARG A 309 -6.72 -19.60 14.79
N GLN A 310 -7.98 -19.63 15.22
CA GLN A 310 -9.14 -19.82 14.35
C GLN A 310 -9.23 -18.73 13.27
N GLN A 311 -9.04 -17.46 13.64
CA GLN A 311 -9.04 -16.37 12.67
C GLN A 311 -7.88 -16.49 11.69
N GLY A 312 -6.67 -16.82 12.15
CA GLY A 312 -5.49 -16.97 11.30
C GLY A 312 -5.56 -18.16 10.35
N GLU A 313 -6.21 -19.25 10.75
CA GLU A 313 -6.46 -20.42 9.90
C GLU A 313 -7.56 -20.14 8.86
N LEU A 314 -8.66 -19.49 9.25
CA LEU A 314 -9.84 -19.29 8.40
C LEU A 314 -9.73 -18.12 7.42
N LEU A 315 -8.88 -17.13 7.72
CA LEU A 315 -8.70 -15.91 6.93
C LEU A 315 -7.23 -15.66 6.60
N ARG A 316 -6.40 -16.70 6.49
CA ARG A 316 -4.94 -16.59 6.31
C ARG A 316 -4.54 -15.56 5.25
N ASP A 317 -5.13 -15.65 4.07
CA ASP A 317 -4.76 -14.80 2.94
C ASP A 317 -5.26 -13.37 3.12
N GLU A 318 -6.48 -13.18 3.65
CA GLU A 318 -7.00 -11.86 3.98
C GLU A 318 -6.19 -11.18 5.10
N VAL A 319 -5.79 -11.92 6.14
CA VAL A 319 -4.94 -11.43 7.23
C VAL A 319 -3.60 -10.94 6.68
N ARG A 320 -2.92 -11.77 5.87
CA ARG A 320 -1.66 -11.39 5.20
C ARG A 320 -1.84 -10.16 4.32
N SER A 321 -2.91 -10.12 3.53
CA SER A 321 -3.24 -8.99 2.66
C SER A 321 -3.41 -7.69 3.45
N VAL A 322 -4.12 -7.72 4.57
CA VAL A 322 -4.30 -6.55 5.45
C VAL A 322 -2.96 -6.09 6.03
N VAL A 323 -2.17 -7.01 6.59
CA VAL A 323 -0.85 -6.70 7.16
C VAL A 323 0.08 -6.08 6.12
N ASP A 324 0.13 -6.66 4.91
CA ASP A 324 0.89 -6.15 3.79
C ASP A 324 0.48 -4.72 3.41
N ARG A 325 -0.82 -4.50 3.25
CA ARG A 325 -1.39 -3.20 2.88
C ARG A 325 -1.16 -2.14 3.96
N MET A 326 -1.29 -2.50 5.23
CA MET A 326 -1.10 -1.57 6.35
C MET A 326 0.36 -1.20 6.56
N LEU A 327 1.23 -2.18 6.82
CA LEU A 327 2.60 -1.91 7.24
C LEU A 327 3.49 -1.51 6.07
N TYR A 328 3.37 -2.21 4.94
CA TYR A 328 4.27 -2.03 3.80
C TYR A 328 3.70 -1.10 2.72
N GLY A 329 2.38 -1.13 2.50
CA GLY A 329 1.72 -0.18 1.59
C GLY A 329 1.62 1.23 2.20
N ILE A 330 0.78 1.36 3.23
CA ILE A 330 0.48 2.65 3.87
C ILE A 330 1.64 3.10 4.76
N GLY A 331 2.16 2.20 5.60
CA GLY A 331 3.21 2.48 6.58
C GLY A 331 4.50 2.97 5.93
N VAL A 332 5.20 2.10 5.19
CA VAL A 332 6.44 2.48 4.47
C VAL A 332 6.20 3.66 3.52
N GLY A 333 5.06 3.68 2.79
CA GLY A 333 4.70 4.81 1.93
C GLY A 333 4.62 6.15 2.70
N SER A 334 4.13 6.13 3.94
CA SER A 334 4.05 7.32 4.78
C SER A 334 5.43 7.89 5.14
N SER A 335 6.48 7.06 5.17
CA SER A 335 7.84 7.52 5.51
C SER A 335 8.35 8.59 4.57
N PHE A 336 8.07 8.45 3.27
CA PHE A 336 8.48 9.42 2.27
C PHE A 336 7.67 10.73 2.35
N SER A 337 6.40 10.64 2.78
CA SER A 337 5.59 11.83 3.04
C SER A 337 6.03 12.58 4.30
N LYS A 338 6.32 11.85 5.39
CA LYS A 338 6.66 12.41 6.71
C LYS A 338 8.15 12.76 6.84
N GLY A 339 9.03 12.20 6.01
CA GLY A 339 10.48 12.33 6.15
C GLY A 339 11.03 11.62 7.39
N ARG A 340 10.38 10.52 7.82
CA ARG A 340 10.74 9.73 9.01
C ARG A 340 10.40 8.26 8.75
N TRP A 341 11.23 7.33 9.23
CA TRP A 341 10.97 5.90 9.00
C TRP A 341 9.79 5.38 9.82
N PHE A 342 8.85 4.70 9.15
CA PHE A 342 7.58 4.29 9.73
C PHE A 342 7.75 3.21 10.79
N PHE A 343 8.60 2.21 10.54
CA PHE A 343 8.81 1.13 11.52
C PHE A 343 9.40 1.67 12.83
N GLY A 344 10.30 2.67 12.76
CA GLY A 344 10.78 3.35 13.97
C GLY A 344 9.66 4.09 14.73
N GLU A 345 8.75 4.76 14.01
CA GLU A 345 7.60 5.46 14.61
C GLU A 345 6.62 4.49 15.29
N ILE A 346 6.24 3.40 14.61
CA ILE A 346 5.26 2.44 15.13
C ILE A 346 5.85 1.51 16.21
N GLU A 347 7.14 1.18 16.17
CA GLU A 347 7.82 0.43 17.24
C GLU A 347 7.95 1.27 18.52
N GLU A 348 8.20 2.58 18.40
CA GLU A 348 8.17 3.49 19.55
C GLU A 348 6.75 3.63 20.12
N ALA A 349 5.73 3.70 19.25
CA ALA A 349 4.33 3.67 19.69
C ALA A 349 4.01 2.37 20.43
N GLN A 350 4.37 1.21 19.87
CA GLN A 350 4.19 -0.08 20.53
C GLN A 350 4.85 -0.09 21.90
N LYS A 351 6.12 0.33 22.02
CA LYS A 351 6.86 0.31 23.29
C LYS A 351 6.14 1.09 24.39
N ARG A 352 5.46 2.19 24.04
CA ARG A 352 4.70 3.04 24.96
C ARG A 352 3.31 2.47 25.28
N ILE A 353 2.71 1.79 24.31
CA ILE A 353 1.38 1.16 24.41
C ILE A 353 1.43 -0.16 25.18
N GLU A 354 2.42 -1.00 24.92
CA GLU A 354 2.49 -2.39 25.37
C GLU A 354 2.31 -2.59 26.89
N PRO A 355 2.85 -1.71 27.79
CA PRO A 355 2.60 -1.81 29.22
C PRO A 355 1.12 -1.71 29.64
N PHE A 356 0.26 -1.17 28.77
CA PHE A 356 -1.17 -0.99 29.02
C PHE A 356 -2.04 -2.06 28.32
N VAL A 357 -1.43 -2.92 27.52
CA VAL A 357 -2.11 -4.00 26.78
C VAL A 357 -2.20 -5.24 27.65
N SER A 358 -3.37 -5.89 27.65
CA SER A 358 -3.54 -7.13 28.41
C SER A 358 -2.77 -8.30 27.78
N GLU A 359 -2.21 -9.17 28.64
CA GLU A 359 -1.50 -10.36 28.17
C GLU A 359 -2.39 -11.30 27.33
N SER A 360 -3.69 -11.38 27.63
CA SER A 360 -4.65 -12.13 26.82
C SER A 360 -4.69 -11.65 25.36
N HIS A 361 -4.63 -10.33 25.16
CA HIS A 361 -4.71 -9.72 23.84
C HIS A 361 -3.41 -9.95 23.04
N LEU A 362 -2.25 -9.87 23.71
CA LEU A 362 -0.96 -10.22 23.10
C LEU A 362 -0.88 -11.69 22.69
N ARG A 363 -1.36 -12.61 23.54
CA ARG A 363 -1.41 -14.06 23.23
C ARG A 363 -2.33 -14.36 22.04
N GLU A 364 -3.46 -13.67 21.93
CA GLU A 364 -4.36 -13.80 20.77
C GLU A 364 -3.71 -13.31 19.46
N MET A 365 -3.00 -12.17 19.49
CA MET A 365 -2.25 -11.68 18.33
C MET A 365 -1.14 -12.64 17.91
N ASP A 366 -0.42 -13.21 18.88
CA ASP A 366 0.66 -14.17 18.60
C ASP A 366 0.10 -15.47 18.00
N ALA A 367 -1.01 -15.98 18.54
CA ALA A 367 -1.68 -17.17 18.00
C ALA A 367 -2.24 -16.92 16.58
N LEU A 368 -2.79 -15.73 16.33
CA LEU A 368 -3.20 -15.27 15.01
C LEU A 368 -2.01 -15.26 14.04
N ALA A 369 -0.89 -14.68 14.45
CA ALA A 369 0.31 -14.57 13.62
C ALA A 369 0.84 -15.97 13.24
N ASP A 370 1.00 -16.85 14.22
CA ASP A 370 1.50 -18.20 14.03
C ASP A 370 0.59 -18.98 13.06
N ALA A 371 -0.73 -18.88 13.23
CA ALA A 371 -1.72 -19.54 12.37
C ALA A 371 -1.78 -18.99 10.94
N ALA A 372 -1.64 -17.67 10.79
CA ALA A 372 -1.55 -17.00 9.50
C ALA A 372 -0.16 -17.15 8.86
N GLY A 373 0.84 -17.69 9.57
CA GLY A 373 2.23 -17.77 9.11
C GLY A 373 2.83 -16.39 8.85
N LEU A 374 2.59 -15.45 9.77
CA LEU A 374 3.19 -14.13 9.83
C LEU A 374 4.25 -14.09 10.93
N HIS A 375 5.16 -13.14 10.87
CA HIS A 375 5.97 -12.83 12.03
C HIS A 375 5.09 -12.21 13.11
N ARG A 376 5.25 -12.62 14.38
CA ARG A 376 4.42 -12.11 15.49
C ARG A 376 4.44 -10.59 15.60
N GLN A 377 5.62 -10.00 15.38
CA GLN A 377 5.79 -8.55 15.39
C GLN A 377 4.97 -7.85 14.30
N GLU A 378 4.78 -8.46 13.13
CA GLU A 378 3.92 -7.88 12.09
C GLU A 378 2.46 -7.85 12.52
N ALA A 379 1.96 -8.94 13.11
CA ALA A 379 0.57 -9.00 13.57
C ALA A 379 0.32 -7.99 14.71
N ARG A 380 1.27 -7.85 15.64
CA ARG A 380 1.21 -6.86 16.72
C ARG A 380 1.22 -5.43 16.18
N LEU A 381 2.20 -5.08 15.33
CA LEU A 381 2.27 -3.75 14.72
C LEU A 381 1.02 -3.43 13.89
N ALA A 382 0.48 -4.39 13.15
CA ALA A 382 -0.77 -4.18 12.41
C ALA A 382 -1.98 -3.94 13.32
N ASN A 383 -2.02 -4.56 14.50
CA ASN A 383 -3.09 -4.32 15.48
C ASN A 383 -2.92 -3.00 16.26
N PHE A 384 -1.70 -2.48 16.40
CA PHE A 384 -1.45 -1.14 16.97
C PHE A 384 -1.51 -0.01 15.93
N PHE A 385 -1.48 -0.34 14.64
CA PHE A 385 -1.58 0.61 13.53
C PHE A 385 -2.73 1.62 13.64
N PRO A 386 -3.95 1.26 14.11
CA PRO A 386 -5.05 2.22 14.25
C PRO A 386 -4.74 3.41 15.17
N GLU A 387 -3.82 3.27 16.14
CA GLU A 387 -3.42 4.36 17.05
C GLU A 387 -2.68 5.52 16.35
N LEU A 388 -2.36 5.36 15.06
CA LEU A 388 -1.78 6.38 14.19
C LEU A 388 -2.84 7.11 13.31
N PHE A 389 -4.13 6.80 13.44
CA PHE A 389 -5.20 7.31 12.56
C PHE A 389 -6.48 7.69 13.33
N HIS A 390 -7.43 8.32 12.62
CA HIS A 390 -8.66 8.90 13.20
C HIS A 390 -9.92 8.54 12.38
N CYS A 391 -11.07 8.33 13.05
CA CYS A 391 -12.37 7.89 12.46
C CYS A 391 -13.56 8.85 12.76
N SER A 392 -14.80 8.52 12.35
CA SER A 392 -16.02 9.34 12.56
C SER A 392 -17.29 8.51 12.90
N GLY A 393 -18.31 9.11 13.56
CA GLY A 393 -19.48 8.38 14.11
C GLY A 393 -20.59 9.28 14.68
N PHE A 394 -21.74 8.70 15.06
CA PHE A 394 -22.87 9.44 15.66
C PHE A 394 -23.88 8.55 16.41
N ALA A 395 -24.62 9.13 17.37
CA ALA A 395 -25.90 8.59 17.84
C ALA A 395 -26.96 9.69 17.94
N LEU A 396 -28.21 9.34 17.62
CA LEU A 396 -29.39 10.20 17.64
C LEU A 396 -30.48 9.55 18.48
N LEU A 397 -31.09 10.28 19.41
CA LEU A 397 -32.12 9.77 20.33
C LEU A 397 -33.25 10.79 20.53
N GLY A 398 -34.47 10.30 20.80
CA GLY A 398 -35.57 11.11 21.31
C GLY A 398 -36.03 12.18 20.32
N GLY A 399 -36.04 13.44 20.73
CA GLY A 399 -36.46 14.56 19.86
C GLY A 399 -35.56 14.78 18.63
N ALA A 400 -34.38 14.15 18.57
CA ALA A 400 -33.52 14.16 17.40
C ALA A 400 -33.98 13.20 16.29
N THR A 401 -34.97 12.34 16.55
CA THR A 401 -35.46 11.31 15.61
C THR A 401 -36.97 11.44 15.44
N GLY A 402 -37.48 11.24 14.22
CA GLY A 402 -38.90 11.46 13.91
C GLY A 402 -39.86 10.48 14.62
N ASP A 403 -39.32 9.38 15.14
CA ASP A 403 -40.04 8.30 15.81
C ASP A 403 -39.62 8.09 17.27
N GLY A 404 -38.72 8.92 17.80
CA GLY A 404 -38.19 8.80 19.16
C GLY A 404 -37.25 7.61 19.38
N ARG A 405 -36.96 6.80 18.37
CA ARG A 405 -36.05 5.64 18.47
C ARG A 405 -34.60 6.09 18.51
N LEU A 406 -33.74 5.26 19.10
CA LEU A 406 -32.30 5.41 19.02
C LEU A 406 -31.80 4.96 17.64
N TYR A 407 -31.00 5.80 16.97
CA TYR A 407 -30.20 5.41 15.83
C TYR A 407 -28.73 5.60 16.17
N HIS A 408 -27.97 4.51 16.16
CA HIS A 408 -26.52 4.52 16.31
C HIS A 408 -25.91 4.18 14.95
N GLY A 409 -25.12 5.10 14.40
CA GLY A 409 -24.42 4.92 13.15
C GLY A 409 -22.93 5.21 13.28
N ARG A 410 -22.12 4.50 12.51
CA ARG A 410 -20.67 4.67 12.50
C ARG A 410 -20.14 4.58 11.08
N ILE A 411 -19.09 5.34 10.80
CA ILE A 411 -18.34 5.27 9.54
C ILE A 411 -16.86 4.97 9.83
N LEU A 412 -16.34 3.87 9.27
CA LEU A 412 -14.90 3.62 9.31
C LEU A 412 -14.24 4.26 8.10
N ASP A 413 -13.55 5.37 8.33
CA ASP A 413 -12.81 6.05 7.27
C ASP A 413 -11.35 5.62 7.29
N TYR A 414 -11.06 4.49 6.63
CA TYR A 414 -9.71 4.22 6.14
C TYR A 414 -9.52 4.76 4.72
N ILE A 415 -8.27 4.71 4.22
CA ILE A 415 -7.92 5.14 2.87
C ILE A 415 -8.66 4.26 1.85
N ARG A 416 -9.80 4.74 1.33
CA ARG A 416 -10.54 4.12 0.23
C ARG A 416 -9.61 3.85 -0.95
N GLY A 417 -9.58 2.60 -1.41
CA GLY A 417 -8.70 2.12 -2.47
C GLY A 417 -7.37 1.55 -1.98
N ALA A 418 -7.06 1.62 -0.69
CA ALA A 418 -5.91 0.90 -0.11
C ALA A 418 -6.21 -0.61 0.08
N GLY A 419 -7.46 -1.03 -0.15
CA GLY A 419 -7.84 -2.43 -0.18
C GLY A 419 -8.13 -3.03 1.21
N LEU A 420 -8.25 -2.21 2.25
CA LEU A 420 -8.73 -2.71 3.54
C LEU A 420 -10.20 -3.14 3.46
N GLU A 421 -10.97 -2.46 2.60
CA GLU A 421 -12.37 -2.76 2.35
C GLU A 421 -12.62 -4.15 1.72
N ASP A 422 -11.67 -4.68 0.95
CA ASP A 422 -11.75 -6.02 0.36
C ASP A 422 -11.72 -7.13 1.42
N ASN A 423 -11.16 -6.79 2.59
CA ASN A 423 -10.91 -7.68 3.72
C ASN A 423 -11.83 -7.36 4.90
N ALA A 424 -12.95 -6.66 4.68
CA ALA A 424 -13.96 -6.41 5.71
C ALA A 424 -14.64 -7.72 6.14
N VAL A 425 -14.84 -7.88 7.44
CA VAL A 425 -15.39 -9.09 8.08
C VAL A 425 -16.29 -8.69 9.25
N VAL A 426 -17.45 -9.33 9.35
CA VAL A 426 -18.23 -9.33 10.60
C VAL A 426 -17.75 -10.49 11.47
N ILE A 427 -17.20 -10.19 12.64
CA ILE A 427 -16.62 -11.18 13.54
C ILE A 427 -17.56 -11.36 14.72
N VAL A 428 -18.02 -12.59 14.95
CA VAL A 428 -18.82 -13.00 16.09
C VAL A 428 -17.91 -13.74 17.06
N ASN A 429 -17.61 -13.13 18.20
CA ASN A 429 -16.69 -13.66 19.21
C ASN A 429 -17.47 -14.25 20.38
N ARG A 430 -17.13 -15.47 20.78
CA ARG A 430 -17.69 -16.14 21.95
C ARG A 430 -16.54 -16.62 22.86
N PRO A 431 -16.01 -15.74 23.71
CA PRO A 431 -14.93 -16.12 24.61
C PRO A 431 -15.43 -17.12 25.66
N ASP A 432 -14.52 -17.88 26.26
CA ASP A 432 -14.84 -18.74 27.41
C ASP A 432 -15.20 -17.95 28.68
N GLU A 433 -14.69 -16.72 28.78
CA GLU A 433 -14.92 -15.80 29.89
C GLU A 433 -15.43 -14.45 29.38
N GLY A 434 -16.44 -13.90 30.07
CA GLY A 434 -17.08 -12.64 29.71
C GLY A 434 -18.22 -12.80 28.71
N ASN A 435 -18.64 -11.67 28.13
CA ASN A 435 -19.77 -11.61 27.22
C ASN A 435 -19.36 -11.95 25.77
N ALA A 436 -20.25 -12.61 25.03
CA ALA A 436 -20.13 -12.71 23.58
C ALA A 436 -20.41 -11.36 22.89
N TRP A 437 -19.73 -11.09 21.77
CA TRP A 437 -19.91 -9.84 21.03
C TRP A 437 -19.72 -9.99 19.51
N VAL A 438 -20.32 -9.06 18.77
CA VAL A 438 -20.08 -8.83 17.34
C VAL A 438 -19.15 -7.64 17.17
N ASN A 439 -18.22 -7.74 16.21
CA ASN A 439 -17.34 -6.66 15.79
C ASN A 439 -17.37 -6.55 14.26
N VAL A 440 -17.73 -5.37 13.75
CA VAL A 440 -17.68 -5.06 12.31
C VAL A 440 -16.30 -4.47 12.01
N SER A 441 -15.44 -5.30 11.42
CA SER A 441 -14.00 -5.08 11.37
C SER A 441 -13.39 -5.55 10.04
N TYR A 442 -12.10 -5.84 10.04
CA TYR A 442 -11.33 -6.41 8.95
C TYR A 442 -10.50 -7.61 9.44
N ALA A 443 -10.08 -8.47 8.51
CA ALA A 443 -9.31 -9.66 8.82
C ALA A 443 -8.00 -9.33 9.56
N GLY A 444 -7.70 -10.09 10.61
CA GLY A 444 -6.45 -9.98 11.38
C GLY A 444 -6.49 -8.95 12.51
N PHE A 445 -7.61 -8.25 12.68
CA PHE A 445 -7.80 -7.33 13.80
C PHE A 445 -8.45 -8.02 14.98
N THR A 446 -7.75 -8.02 16.12
CA THR A 446 -8.22 -8.62 17.37
C THR A 446 -8.90 -7.59 18.27
N GLY A 447 -8.67 -6.29 18.05
CA GLY A 447 -9.38 -5.20 18.74
C GLY A 447 -10.83 -5.03 18.26
N SER A 448 -11.56 -4.07 18.85
CA SER A 448 -12.92 -3.72 18.41
C SER A 448 -13.05 -2.23 18.10
N VAL A 449 -13.78 -1.88 17.04
CA VAL A 449 -14.02 -0.49 16.62
C VAL A 449 -15.49 -0.17 16.38
N THR A 450 -16.30 -1.20 16.15
CA THR A 450 -17.76 -1.08 15.98
C THR A 450 -18.37 -2.37 16.44
N ALA A 451 -18.95 -2.34 17.63
CA ALA A 451 -19.29 -3.57 18.31
C ALA A 451 -20.62 -3.50 19.03
N MET A 452 -21.23 -4.67 19.18
CA MET A 452 -22.37 -4.89 20.07
C MET A 452 -22.18 -6.18 20.85
N ASN A 453 -22.50 -6.20 22.14
CA ASN A 453 -22.42 -7.41 22.96
C ASN A 453 -23.80 -8.03 23.21
N GLU A 454 -23.81 -9.24 23.76
CA GLU A 454 -25.05 -9.97 24.07
C GLU A 454 -25.91 -9.36 25.19
N LYS A 455 -25.39 -8.32 25.87
CA LYS A 455 -26.10 -7.50 26.85
C LYS A 455 -26.75 -6.27 26.22
N HIS A 456 -26.78 -6.22 24.89
CA HIS A 456 -27.36 -5.15 24.06
C HIS A 456 -26.59 -3.82 24.07
N LEU A 457 -25.42 -3.76 24.71
CA LEU A 457 -24.55 -2.60 24.57
C LEU A 457 -24.01 -2.52 23.14
N ALA A 458 -24.04 -1.33 22.56
CA ALA A 458 -23.42 -0.99 21.29
C ALA A 458 -22.47 0.19 21.46
N ILE A 459 -21.31 0.12 20.84
CA ILE A 459 -20.26 1.13 20.94
C ILE A 459 -19.63 1.42 19.57
N GLY A 460 -19.42 2.71 19.32
CA GLY A 460 -18.64 3.23 18.21
C GLY A 460 -17.64 4.28 18.70
N GLU A 461 -16.60 4.49 17.90
CA GLU A 461 -15.53 5.44 18.16
C GLU A 461 -15.37 6.42 17.00
N MET A 462 -14.80 7.57 17.31
CA MET A 462 -14.39 8.60 16.37
C MET A 462 -13.03 9.12 16.79
N GLY A 463 -12.12 9.30 15.85
CA GLY A 463 -10.82 9.85 16.14
C GLY A 463 -10.89 11.35 16.41
N GLY A 464 -10.16 11.80 17.41
CA GLY A 464 -9.91 13.19 17.74
C GLY A 464 -8.51 13.64 17.33
N ARG A 465 -7.86 14.48 18.13
CA ARG A 465 -6.46 14.89 17.94
C ARG A 465 -5.51 13.99 18.75
N GLY A 466 -4.27 14.46 18.94
CA GLY A 466 -3.36 13.88 19.92
C GLY A 466 -2.58 12.66 19.44
N GLU A 467 -2.44 12.44 18.13
CA GLU A 467 -1.42 11.53 17.58
C GLU A 467 -0.06 11.81 18.27
N GLY A 468 0.59 10.76 18.78
CA GLY A 468 1.83 10.85 19.56
C GLY A 468 1.66 10.71 21.08
N ASN A 469 0.43 10.80 21.61
CA ASN A 469 0.12 10.47 23.00
C ASN A 469 -0.15 8.96 23.12
N TRP A 470 0.90 8.15 23.25
CA TRP A 470 0.78 6.68 23.21
C TRP A 470 0.85 6.00 24.58
N ASP A 471 1.07 6.75 25.67
CA ASP A 471 1.19 6.20 27.03
C ASP A 471 -0.19 5.88 27.63
N GLY A 472 -0.88 4.89 27.05
CA GLY A 472 -2.18 4.45 27.53
C GLY A 472 -2.68 3.19 26.83
N LYS A 473 -3.90 2.78 27.18
CA LYS A 473 -4.52 1.58 26.61
C LYS A 473 -5.06 1.90 25.20
N PRO A 474 -4.78 1.06 24.18
CA PRO A 474 -5.31 1.26 22.85
C PRO A 474 -6.83 1.39 22.84
N MET A 475 -7.34 2.29 22.00
CA MET A 475 -8.77 2.50 21.84
C MET A 475 -9.48 1.19 21.52
N ALA A 476 -8.92 0.41 20.60
CA ALA A 476 -9.57 -0.81 20.15
C ALA A 476 -9.66 -1.88 21.25
N GLN A 477 -8.72 -1.86 22.19
CA GLN A 477 -8.78 -2.71 23.37
C GLN A 477 -9.78 -2.19 24.40
N LEU A 478 -9.86 -0.87 24.61
CA LEU A 478 -10.87 -0.29 25.50
C LEU A 478 -12.29 -0.61 25.03
N VAL A 479 -12.56 -0.45 23.74
CA VAL A 479 -13.85 -0.80 23.12
C VAL A 479 -14.14 -2.28 23.31
N ARG A 480 -13.15 -3.15 23.09
CA ARG A 480 -13.28 -4.60 23.31
C ARG A 480 -13.55 -4.94 24.77
N GLU A 481 -12.86 -4.33 25.72
CA GLU A 481 -13.08 -4.57 27.16
C GLU A 481 -14.47 -4.16 27.62
N VAL A 482 -15.06 -3.09 27.06
CA VAL A 482 -16.47 -2.77 27.29
C VAL A 482 -17.36 -3.93 26.82
N MET A 483 -17.12 -4.45 25.62
CA MET A 483 -17.92 -5.55 25.08
C MET A 483 -17.78 -6.82 25.90
N GLU A 484 -16.56 -7.19 26.31
CA GLU A 484 -16.29 -8.41 27.08
C GLU A 484 -16.79 -8.34 28.53
N ARG A 485 -16.80 -7.15 29.16
CA ARG A 485 -16.92 -7.04 30.62
C ARG A 485 -18.13 -6.27 31.14
N CYS A 486 -18.74 -5.41 30.34
CA CYS A 486 -19.83 -4.54 30.80
C CYS A 486 -21.20 -5.13 30.41
N GLU A 487 -22.16 -5.00 31.32
CA GLU A 487 -23.55 -5.40 31.12
C GLU A 487 -24.49 -4.20 30.99
N THR A 488 -24.09 -3.02 31.46
CA THR A 488 -24.90 -1.79 31.37
C THR A 488 -24.12 -0.59 30.85
N LEU A 489 -24.85 0.45 30.40
CA LEU A 489 -24.26 1.70 29.93
C LEU A 489 -23.43 2.40 31.02
N GLU A 490 -23.85 2.36 32.27
CA GLU A 490 -23.13 2.96 33.39
C GLU A 490 -21.77 2.29 33.61
N GLU A 491 -21.73 0.94 33.57
CA GLU A 491 -20.49 0.18 33.68
C GLU A 491 -19.53 0.50 32.52
N ALA A 492 -20.07 0.58 31.30
CA ALA A 492 -19.31 0.95 30.11
C ALA A 492 -18.70 2.36 30.23
N VAL A 493 -19.51 3.34 30.64
CA VAL A 493 -19.05 4.72 30.84
C VAL A 493 -18.00 4.80 31.95
N GLU A 494 -18.16 4.05 33.04
CA GLU A 494 -17.20 4.07 34.15
C GLU A 494 -15.87 3.40 33.77
N LEU A 495 -15.91 2.26 33.07
CA LEU A 495 -14.70 1.61 32.54
C LEU A 495 -13.95 2.58 31.63
N MET A 496 -14.67 3.25 30.75
CA MET A 496 -14.10 4.25 29.86
C MET A 496 -13.48 5.41 30.65
N ARG A 497 -14.17 6.00 31.62
CA ARG A 497 -13.63 7.12 32.42
C ARG A 497 -12.34 6.77 33.19
N ARG A 498 -12.20 5.53 33.65
CA ARG A 498 -11.03 5.08 34.42
C ARG A 498 -9.86 4.63 33.55
N GLY A 499 -10.13 4.18 32.32
CA GLY A 499 -9.10 3.60 31.45
C GLY A 499 -8.04 4.64 31.05
N PRO A 500 -6.73 4.31 31.13
CA PRO A 500 -5.68 5.19 30.61
C PRO A 500 -5.87 5.36 29.09
N ARG A 501 -5.66 6.57 28.57
CA ARG A 501 -5.95 6.91 27.17
C ARG A 501 -4.67 7.09 26.38
N THR A 502 -4.71 6.64 25.13
CA THR A 502 -3.73 7.02 24.10
C THR A 502 -4.09 8.40 23.54
N CYS A 503 -4.29 8.51 22.23
CA CYS A 503 -4.72 9.73 21.57
C CYS A 503 -6.20 10.03 21.86
N GLU A 504 -6.68 11.18 21.38
CA GLU A 504 -8.05 11.60 21.63
C GLU A 504 -9.01 10.78 20.78
N TYR A 505 -10.04 10.25 21.42
CA TYR A 505 -11.17 9.60 20.76
C TYR A 505 -12.46 10.04 21.42
N TYR A 506 -13.51 10.13 20.60
CA TYR A 506 -14.87 10.33 21.05
C TYR A 506 -15.62 9.01 20.93
N TYR A 507 -16.32 8.63 22.00
CA TYR A 507 -17.04 7.37 22.05
C TYR A 507 -18.54 7.63 22.12
N VAL A 508 -19.27 6.81 21.38
CA VAL A 508 -20.73 6.78 21.41
C VAL A 508 -21.12 5.41 21.93
N ILE A 509 -21.84 5.37 23.05
CA ILE A 509 -22.28 4.13 23.70
C ILE A 509 -23.79 4.20 23.89
N SER A 510 -24.45 3.08 23.63
CA SER A 510 -25.90 2.93 23.77
C SER A 510 -26.27 1.51 24.21
N ASP A 511 -27.42 1.33 24.84
CA ASP A 511 -28.01 0.05 25.26
C ASP A 511 -29.48 -0.11 24.88
#